data_AF-A0A1Y3TI10-F1
#
_entry.id   AF-A0A1Y3TI10-F1
#
_cell.length_a   1.000
_cell.length_b   1.000
_cell.length_c   1.000
_cell.angle_alpha   90.00
_cell.angle_beta   90.00
_cell.angle_gamma   90.00
#
_symmetry.space_group_name_H-M   'P 1'
#
loop_
_entity.id
_entity.type
_entity.pdbx_description
1 polymer ?
#
loop_
_entity_poly.entity_id
_entity_poly.type
_entity_poly.pdbx_seq_one_letter_code
_entity_poly.pdbx_strand_id
1 'polypeptide(L)'
;MSALMWRHYMTIKWTKDKLEQELERDCIADREINNVIQSIPITDIMKNIERLRKIRQKKFPMYTQEFFAKKVGISRGTYQNYLHGEEDALKVKTLLKMVDVLRCDIADVVKKGGEA
;
A
#
# COMPACT_ATOMS: atom_id res chain seq x y z
N MET A 1 34.85 8.11 33.16
CA MET A 1 34.24 7.48 31.96
C MET A 1 35.37 7.22 30.96
N SER A 2 35.58 5.98 30.50
CA SER A 2 36.73 5.64 29.62
C SER A 2 36.46 6.02 28.16
N ALA A 3 37.51 6.29 27.37
CA ALA A 3 37.38 6.63 25.95
C ALA A 3 36.62 5.56 25.13
N LEU A 4 36.72 4.29 25.54
CA LEU A 4 35.96 3.17 24.98
C LEU A 4 34.46 3.28 25.26
N MET A 5 34.06 3.62 26.49
CA MET A 5 32.65 3.85 26.81
C MET A 5 32.08 5.04 26.06
N TRP A 6 32.87 6.10 25.85
CA TRP A 6 32.44 7.27 25.11
C TRP A 6 32.24 6.97 23.62
N ARG A 7 33.16 6.22 22.99
CA ARG A 7 32.97 5.73 21.61
C ARG A 7 31.73 4.86 21.47
N HIS A 8 31.54 3.90 22.37
CA HIS A 8 30.39 3.01 22.33
C HIS A 8 29.06 3.78 22.48
N TYR A 9 29.00 4.72 23.42
CA TYR A 9 27.86 5.61 23.61
C TYR A 9 27.55 6.43 22.34
N MET A 10 28.57 7.03 21.72
CA MET A 10 28.41 7.81 20.50
C MET A 10 27.90 6.97 19.32
N THR A 11 28.37 5.72 19.18
CA THR A 11 27.86 4.81 18.14
C THR A 11 26.39 4.48 18.34
N ILE A 12 25.97 4.17 19.58
CA ILE A 12 24.55 3.89 19.89
C ILE A 12 23.69 5.11 19.59
N LYS A 13 24.14 6.29 20.03
CA LYS A 13 23.42 7.55 19.80
C LYS A 13 23.25 7.82 18.31
N TRP A 14 24.33 7.76 17.53
CA TRP A 14 24.29 7.95 16.08
C TRP A 14 23.37 6.96 15.37
N THR A 15 23.40 5.69 15.79
CA THR A 15 22.52 4.65 15.22
C THR A 15 21.05 4.94 15.51
N LYS A 16 20.74 5.37 16.74
CA LYS A 16 19.37 5.76 17.12
C LYS A 16 18.90 6.97 16.31
N ASP A 17 19.71 8.02 16.24
CA ASP A 17 19.37 9.25 15.51
C ASP A 17 19.12 8.94 14.02
N LYS A 18 19.91 8.02 13.43
CA LYS A 18 19.71 7.57 12.05
C LYS A 18 18.40 6.81 11.86
N LEU A 19 18.04 5.90 12.78
CA LEU A 19 16.77 5.16 12.74
C LEU A 19 15.56 6.09 12.89
N GLU A 20 15.65 7.10 13.76
CA GLU A 20 14.60 8.11 13.91
C GLU A 20 14.43 8.95 12.64
N GLN A 21 15.52 9.34 11.98
CA GLN A 21 15.47 10.03 10.69
C GLN A 21 14.88 9.16 9.57
N GLU A 22 15.23 7.87 9.51
CA GLU A 22 14.65 6.93 8.54
C GLU A 22 13.14 6.78 8.76
N LEU A 23 12.71 6.61 10.02
CA LEU A 23 11.30 6.52 10.38
C LEU A 23 10.51 7.80 10.03
N GLU A 24 11.10 8.97 10.28
CA GLU A 24 10.46 10.25 9.94
C GLU A 24 10.27 10.41 8.43
N ARG A 25 11.26 10.00 7.62
CA ARG A 25 11.14 9.98 6.16
C ARG A 25 10.05 9.04 5.67
N ASP A 26 9.95 7.84 6.24
CA ASP A 26 8.90 6.89 5.90
C ASP A 26 7.51 7.45 6.22
N CYS A 27 7.38 8.16 7.35
CA CYS A 27 6.14 8.83 7.75
C CYS A 27 5.74 9.96 6.79
N ILE A 28 6.71 10.74 6.30
CA ILE A 28 6.47 11.77 5.28
C ILE A 28 6.01 11.13 3.98
N ALA A 29 6.69 10.08 3.52
CA ALA A 29 6.33 9.37 2.28
C ALA A 29 4.92 8.76 2.37
N ASP A 30 4.56 8.13 3.48
CA ASP A 30 3.21 7.60 3.72
C ASP A 30 2.15 8.71 3.64
N ARG A 31 2.46 9.90 4.17
CA ARG A 31 1.55 11.05 4.14
C ARG A 31 1.36 11.59 2.72
N GLU A 32 2.43 11.71 1.95
CA GLU A 32 2.38 12.14 0.55
C GLU A 32 1.55 11.17 -0.30
N ILE A 33 1.80 9.87 -0.14
CA ILE A 33 1.03 8.81 -0.82
C ILE A 33 -0.45 8.89 -0.42
N ASN A 34 -0.75 9.06 0.86
CA ASN A 34 -2.14 9.16 1.32
C ASN A 34 -2.85 10.38 0.73
N ASN A 35 -2.19 11.54 0.64
CA ASN A 35 -2.76 12.74 0.03
C ASN A 35 -3.11 12.51 -1.45
N VAL A 36 -2.22 11.83 -2.20
CA VAL A 36 -2.48 11.48 -3.61
C VAL A 36 -3.66 10.52 -3.72
N ILE A 37 -3.70 9.47 -2.91
CA ILE A 37 -4.78 8.46 -2.96
C ILE A 37 -6.12 9.08 -2.59
N GLN A 38 -6.19 9.93 -1.55
CA GLN A 38 -7.43 10.58 -1.14
C GLN A 38 -8.00 11.54 -2.20
N SER A 39 -7.18 12.00 -3.13
CA SER A 39 -7.64 12.83 -4.26
C SER A 39 -8.33 12.03 -5.37
N ILE A 40 -8.30 10.69 -5.33
CA ILE A 40 -8.82 9.81 -6.37
C ILE A 40 -10.04 9.04 -5.83
N PRO A 41 -11.14 8.97 -6.59
CA PRO A 41 -12.28 8.15 -6.21
C PRO A 41 -11.86 6.69 -5.98
N ILE A 42 -12.23 6.12 -4.82
CA ILE A 42 -11.94 4.73 -4.48
C ILE A 42 -12.44 3.78 -5.57
N THR A 43 -13.59 4.08 -6.15
CA THR A 43 -14.18 3.29 -7.24
C THR A 43 -13.27 3.21 -8.47
N ASP A 44 -12.50 4.24 -8.80
CA ASP A 44 -11.58 4.22 -9.94
C ASP A 44 -10.33 3.39 -9.65
N ILE A 45 -9.78 3.53 -8.44
CA ILE A 45 -8.69 2.67 -7.96
C ILE A 45 -9.14 1.19 -8.00
N MET A 46 -10.33 0.91 -7.49
CA MET A 46 -10.89 -0.43 -7.40
C MET A 46 -11.24 -1.03 -8.76
N LYS A 47 -11.68 -0.22 -9.74
CA LYS A 47 -11.84 -0.67 -11.14
C LYS A 47 -10.51 -1.17 -11.71
N ASN A 48 -9.41 -0.44 -11.49
CA ASN A 48 -8.09 -0.84 -11.96
C ASN A 48 -7.61 -2.12 -11.27
N ILE A 49 -7.79 -2.23 -9.95
CA ILE A 49 -7.49 -3.45 -9.18
C ILE A 49 -8.26 -4.64 -9.71
N GLU A 50 -9.58 -4.50 -9.93
CA GLU A 50 -10.43 -5.59 -10.42
C GLU A 50 -10.07 -5.99 -11.85
N ARG A 51 -9.71 -5.03 -12.71
CA ARG A 51 -9.20 -5.30 -14.06
C ARG A 51 -7.93 -6.15 -14.00
N LEU A 52 -6.94 -5.75 -13.19
CA LEU A 52 -5.68 -6.48 -13.01
C LEU A 52 -5.91 -7.87 -12.39
N ARG A 53 -6.80 -7.98 -11.39
CA ARG A 53 -7.18 -9.27 -10.80
C ARG A 53 -7.78 -10.21 -11.85
N LYS A 54 -8.69 -9.72 -12.70
CA LYS A 54 -9.28 -10.51 -13.81
C LYS A 54 -8.22 -10.94 -14.82
N ILE A 55 -7.26 -10.08 -15.17
CA ILE A 55 -6.13 -10.44 -16.03
C ILE A 55 -5.31 -11.58 -15.41
N ARG A 56 -5.01 -11.50 -14.11
CA ARG A 56 -4.33 -12.59 -13.40
C ARG A 56 -5.17 -13.85 -13.34
N GLN A 57 -6.48 -13.73 -13.13
CA GLN A 57 -7.39 -14.86 -13.06
C GLN A 57 -7.42 -15.67 -14.35
N LYS A 58 -7.30 -15.01 -15.52
CA LYS A 58 -7.17 -15.70 -16.81
C LYS A 58 -5.95 -16.63 -16.88
N LYS A 59 -4.85 -16.28 -16.21
CA LYS A 59 -3.62 -17.09 -16.14
C LYS A 59 -3.62 -18.05 -14.95
N PHE A 60 -4.23 -17.65 -13.85
CA PHE A 60 -4.25 -18.35 -12.57
C PHE A 60 -5.68 -18.33 -12.00
N PRO A 61 -6.50 -19.35 -12.28
CA PRO A 61 -7.93 -19.37 -11.91
C PRO A 61 -8.20 -19.14 -10.41
N MET A 62 -7.23 -19.45 -9.55
CA MET A 62 -7.29 -19.25 -8.10
C MET A 62 -7.43 -17.77 -7.67
N TYR A 63 -7.13 -16.80 -8.53
CA TYR A 63 -7.26 -15.37 -8.24
C TYR A 63 -8.73 -14.89 -8.22
N THR A 64 -9.61 -15.58 -7.51
CA THR A 64 -11.00 -15.15 -7.27
C THR A 64 -11.03 -13.90 -6.37
N GLN A 65 -12.17 -13.21 -6.32
CA GLN A 65 -12.33 -12.08 -5.39
C GLN A 65 -12.14 -12.51 -3.93
N GLU A 66 -12.62 -13.69 -3.57
CA GLU A 66 -12.47 -14.26 -2.23
C GLU A 66 -11.01 -14.56 -1.88
N PHE A 67 -10.28 -15.22 -2.78
CA PHE A 67 -8.85 -15.46 -2.59
C PHE A 67 -8.07 -14.15 -2.47
N PHE A 68 -8.37 -13.18 -3.34
CA PHE A 68 -7.72 -11.89 -3.36
C PHE A 68 -7.95 -11.13 -2.05
N ALA A 69 -9.21 -11.00 -1.61
CA ALA A 69 -9.57 -10.35 -0.34
C ALA A 69 -8.85 -11.01 0.84
N LYS A 70 -8.83 -12.36 0.88
CA LYS A 70 -8.11 -13.12 1.91
C LYS A 70 -6.61 -12.84 1.92
N LYS A 71 -5.96 -12.73 0.75
CA LYS A 71 -4.52 -12.42 0.65
C LYS A 71 -4.19 -10.99 1.06
N VAL A 72 -5.07 -10.04 0.77
CA VAL A 72 -4.95 -8.64 1.22
C VAL A 72 -5.22 -8.51 2.73
N GLY A 73 -5.98 -9.45 3.30
CA GLY A 73 -6.35 -9.47 4.72
C GLY A 73 -7.60 -8.65 5.01
N ILE A 74 -8.55 -8.64 4.08
CA ILE A 74 -9.88 -8.02 4.22
C ILE A 74 -10.98 -9.06 3.99
N SER A 75 -12.19 -8.77 4.46
CA SER A 75 -13.34 -9.62 4.14
C SER A 75 -13.75 -9.48 2.68
N ARG A 76 -14.40 -10.51 2.12
CA ARG A 76 -15.00 -10.42 0.78
C ARG A 76 -16.04 -9.31 0.68
N GLY A 77 -16.83 -9.10 1.74
CA GLY A 77 -17.80 -8.01 1.82
C GLY A 77 -17.12 -6.64 1.72
N THR A 78 -16.07 -6.40 2.51
CA THR A 78 -15.26 -5.17 2.44
C THR A 78 -14.71 -4.93 1.03
N TYR A 79 -14.24 -5.98 0.36
CA TYR A 79 -13.78 -5.86 -1.04
C TYR A 79 -14.91 -5.45 -2.00
N GLN A 80 -16.12 -5.98 -1.81
CA GLN A 80 -17.29 -5.60 -2.61
C GLN A 80 -17.75 -4.16 -2.30
N ASN A 81 -17.77 -3.76 -1.03
CA ASN A 81 -18.11 -2.38 -0.65
C ASN A 81 -17.16 -1.38 -1.32
N TYR A 82 -15.85 -1.67 -1.34
CA TYR A 82 -14.88 -0.86 -2.07
C TYR A 82 -15.16 -0.81 -3.58
N LEU A 83 -15.55 -1.94 -4.21
CA LEU A 83 -15.90 -1.97 -5.64
C LEU A 83 -17.17 -1.16 -5.96
N HIS A 84 -18.15 -1.16 -5.05
CA HIS A 84 -19.42 -0.47 -5.22
C HIS A 84 -19.39 0.98 -4.73
N GLY A 85 -18.31 1.42 -4.08
CA GLY A 85 -18.18 2.77 -3.55
C GLY A 85 -19.02 3.01 -2.29
N GLU A 86 -19.32 1.95 -1.54
CA GLU A 86 -20.07 2.00 -0.26
C GLU A 86 -19.17 2.36 0.93
N GLU A 87 -17.87 2.50 0.70
CA GLU A 87 -16.86 2.87 1.70
C GLU A 87 -16.21 4.19 1.31
N ASP A 88 -16.11 5.11 2.28
CA ASP A 88 -15.64 6.47 2.06
C ASP A 88 -14.10 6.58 2.04
N ALA A 89 -13.39 5.58 2.57
CA ALA A 89 -11.94 5.61 2.70
C ALA A 89 -11.26 4.27 2.41
N LEU A 90 -10.32 4.27 1.46
CA LEU A 90 -9.39 3.16 1.25
C LEU A 90 -8.07 3.46 1.97
N LYS A 91 -7.74 2.65 2.97
CA LYS A 91 -6.46 2.78 3.69
C LYS A 91 -5.29 2.51 2.73
N VAL A 92 -4.29 3.39 2.70
CA VAL A 92 -3.06 3.23 1.88
C VAL A 92 -2.41 1.86 2.08
N LYS A 93 -2.29 1.42 3.34
CA LYS A 93 -1.75 0.09 3.66
C LYS A 93 -2.52 -1.05 3.00
N THR A 94 -3.83 -0.93 2.85
CA THR A 94 -4.66 -1.91 2.15
C THR A 94 -4.37 -1.87 0.65
N LEU A 95 -4.27 -0.68 0.06
CA LEU A 95 -3.89 -0.51 -1.35
C LEU A 95 -2.50 -1.09 -1.65
N LEU A 96 -1.51 -0.82 -0.79
CA LEU A 96 -0.14 -1.36 -0.91
C LEU A 96 -0.14 -2.90 -0.91
N LYS A 97 -0.96 -3.53 -0.06
CA LYS A 97 -1.12 -4.99 -0.08
C LYS A 97 -1.81 -5.49 -1.34
N MET A 98 -2.79 -4.74 -1.87
CA MET A 98 -3.48 -5.11 -3.11
C MET A 98 -2.50 -5.13 -4.29
N VAL A 99 -1.66 -4.11 -4.42
CA VAL A 99 -0.66 -4.02 -5.50
C VAL A 99 0.43 -5.08 -5.35
N ASP A 100 0.84 -5.40 -4.11
CA ASP A 100 1.79 -6.49 -3.83
C ASP A 100 1.23 -7.87 -4.25
N VAL A 101 -0.02 -8.18 -3.86
CA VAL A 101 -0.68 -9.44 -4.26
C VAL A 101 -0.85 -9.54 -5.78
N LEU A 102 -1.07 -8.41 -6.46
CA LEU A 102 -1.14 -8.29 -7.91
C LEU A 102 0.22 -8.13 -8.59
N ARG A 103 1.33 -8.10 -7.82
CA ARG A 103 2.70 -7.74 -8.25
C ARG A 103 2.70 -6.67 -9.35
N CYS A 104 2.08 -5.53 -9.05
CA CYS A 104 2.04 -4.34 -9.91
C CYS A 104 2.49 -3.11 -9.13
N ASP A 105 2.68 -2.00 -9.83
CA ASP A 105 3.03 -0.73 -9.21
C ASP A 105 1.75 -0.01 -8.71
N ILE A 106 1.88 0.84 -7.69
CA ILE A 106 0.79 1.73 -7.27
C ILE A 106 0.38 2.68 -8.40
N ALA A 107 1.32 3.09 -9.25
CA ALA A 107 1.03 3.89 -10.43
C ALA A 107 0.08 3.18 -11.42
N ASP A 108 0.09 1.85 -11.48
CA ASP A 108 -0.80 1.08 -12.37
C ASP A 108 -2.27 1.13 -11.94
N VAL A 109 -2.53 1.41 -10.67
CA VAL A 109 -3.89 1.48 -10.10
C VAL A 109 -4.37 2.90 -9.82
N VAL A 110 -3.43 3.83 -9.62
CA VAL A 110 -3.66 5.26 -9.35
C VAL A 110 -3.76 6.09 -10.64
N LYS A 111 -3.31 5.58 -11.80
CA LYS A 111 -3.49 6.27 -13.08
C LYS A 111 -4.95 6.67 -13.29
N LYS A 112 -5.20 7.99 -13.38
CA LYS A 112 -6.45 8.53 -13.92
C LYS A 112 -6.67 7.87 -15.28
N GLY A 113 -7.87 7.36 -15.52
CA GLY A 113 -8.24 6.78 -16.81
C GLY A 113 -7.89 7.75 -17.93
N GLY A 114 -6.76 7.52 -18.58
CA GLY A 114 -6.24 8.26 -19.71
C GLY A 114 -5.87 7.24 -20.77
N GLU A 115 -6.78 7.12 -21.74
CA GLU A 115 -6.59 6.70 -23.14
C GLU A 115 -5.84 5.39 -23.41
N ALA A 116 -6.61 4.31 -23.62
CA ALA A 116 -6.71 3.53 -24.87
C ALA A 116 -7.45 2.20 -24.60
#